data_AF-A0A1B8YGR3-F1
#
_entry.id   AF-A0A1B8YGR3-F1
#
_cell.length_a   1.000
_cell.length_b   1.000
_cell.length_c   1.000
_cell.angle_alpha   90.00
_cell.angle_beta   90.00
_cell.angle_gamma   90.00
#
_symmetry.space_group_name_H-M   'P 1'
#
loop_
_entity.id
_entity.type
_entity.pdbx_description
1 polymer ?
#
loop_
_entity_poly.entity_id
_entity_poly.type
_entity_poly.pdbx_seq_one_letter_code
_entity_poly.pdbx_strand_id
1 'polypeptide(L)' 'MTIAQRLEHKARQEGRQEGRQEATLKIAHALLNSGIDRETVMKTTGLSQSELE' A
#
# COMPACT_ATOMS: atom_id res chain seq x y z
N MET A 1 -20.24 -14.23 19.06
CA MET A 1 -19.66 -14.14 17.71
C MET A 1 -19.42 -15.54 17.18
N THR A 2 -19.80 -15.81 15.93
CA THR A 2 -19.56 -17.11 15.29
C THR A 2 -18.20 -17.13 14.57
N ILE A 3 -17.66 -18.33 14.31
CA ILE A 3 -16.40 -18.50 13.60
C ILE A 3 -16.44 -17.85 12.21
N ALA A 4 -17.58 -17.96 11.51
CA ALA A 4 -17.81 -17.31 10.21
C ALA A 4 -17.64 -15.79 10.28
N GLN A 5 -18.25 -15.13 11.27
CA GLN A 5 -18.13 -13.67 11.44
C GLN A 5 -16.67 -13.24 11.68
N ARG A 6 -15.90 -14.04 12.43
CA ARG A 6 -14.48 -13.75 12.69
C ARG A 6 -13.64 -13.89 11.42
N LEU A 7 -13.89 -14.92 10.61
CA LEU A 7 -13.20 -15.15 9.34
C LEU A 7 -13.50 -14.04 8.33
N GLU A 8 -14.76 -13.65 8.17
CA GLU A 8 -15.14 -12.55 7.29
C GLU A 8 -14.52 -11.22 7.70
N HIS A 9 -14.46 -10.94 9.00
CA HIS A 9 -13.83 -9.73 9.49
C HIS A 9 -12.32 -9.74 9.20
N LYS A 10 -11.64 -10.87 9.40
CA LYS A 10 -10.21 -11.02 9.09
C LYS A 10 -9.94 -10.85 7.60
N ALA A 11 -10.71 -11.51 6.74
CA ALA A 11 -10.58 -11.41 5.29
C ALA A 11 -10.79 -9.98 4.77
N ARG A 12 -11.79 -9.25 5.29
CA ARG A 12 -11.97 -7.83 4.93
C ARG A 12 -10.83 -6.93 5.40
N GLN A 13 -10.24 -7.23 6.57
CA GLN A 13 -9.12 -6.45 7.08
C GLN A 13 -7.86 -6.69 6.25
N GLU A 14 -7.58 -7.95 5.93
CA GLU A 14 -6.45 -8.35 5.07
C GLU A 14 -6.59 -7.71 3.67
N GLY A 15 -7.74 -7.86 3.02
CA GLY A 15 -7.97 -7.27 1.70
C GLY A 15 -7.89 -5.73 1.69
N ARG A 16 -8.30 -5.06 2.78
CA ARG A 16 -8.11 -3.60 2.90
C ARG A 16 -6.65 -3.22 3.09
N GLN A 17 -5.88 -4.02 3.81
CA GLN A 17 -4.46 -3.78 4.03
C GLN A 17 -3.68 -3.98 2.73
N GLU A 18 -3.91 -5.10 2.04
CA GLU A 18 -3.31 -5.43 0.75
C GLU A 18 -3.65 -4.37 -0.29
N GLY A 19 -4.94 -4.02 -0.45
CA GLY A 19 -5.35 -3.01 -1.41
C GLY A 19 -4.77 -1.62 -1.14
N ARG A 20 -4.55 -1.25 0.14
CA ARG A 20 -3.85 -0.01 0.49
C ARG A 20 -2.38 -0.07 0.08
N GLN A 21 -1.68 -1.16 0.35
CA GLN A 21 -0.28 -1.34 -0.03
C GLN A 21 -0.11 -1.28 -1.55
N GLU A 22 -0.94 -2.01 -2.30
CA GLU A 22 -0.92 -1.99 -3.77
C GLU A 22 -1.20 -0.61 -4.34
N ALA A 23 -2.16 0.12 -3.78
CA ALA A 23 -2.48 1.48 -4.21
C ALA A 23 -1.31 2.45 -3.95
N THR A 24 -0.69 2.37 -2.77
CA THR A 24 0.47 3.20 -2.42
C THR A 24 1.64 2.95 -3.37
N LEU A 25 1.94 1.69 -3.69
CA LEU A 25 3.00 1.33 -4.65
C LEU A 25 2.70 1.85 -6.06
N LYS A 26 1.46 1.66 -6.55
CA LYS A 26 1.04 2.19 -7.85
C LYS A 26 1.21 3.70 -7.96
N ILE A 27 0.81 4.42 -6.91
CA ILE A 27 0.98 5.89 -6.85
C ILE A 27 2.47 6.24 -6.85
N ALA A 28 3.28 5.56 -6.02
CA ALA A 28 4.71 5.82 -5.96
C ALA A 28 5.41 5.65 -7.32
N HIS A 29 5.11 4.56 -8.03
CA HIS A 29 5.62 4.34 -9.39
C HIS A 29 5.13 5.41 -10.37
N ALA A 30 3.85 5.83 -10.29
CA ALA A 30 3.34 6.89 -11.15
C ALA A 30 4.06 8.24 -10.91
N LEU A 31 4.36 8.56 -9.65
CA LEU A 31 5.11 9.77 -9.29
C LEU A 31 6.55 9.71 -9.82
N LEU A 32 7.24 8.58 -9.64
CA LEU A 32 8.59 8.37 -10.19
C LEU A 32 8.60 8.48 -11.73
N ASN A 33 7.64 7.85 -12.40
CA ASN A 33 7.48 7.93 -13.86
C ASN A 33 7.16 9.33 -14.35
N SER A 34 6.53 10.16 -13.50
CA SER A 34 6.27 11.58 -13.78
C SER A 34 7.49 12.47 -13.52
N GLY A 35 8.63 11.90 -13.14
CA GLY A 35 9.88 12.62 -12.89
C GLY A 35 10.02 13.20 -11.48
N ILE A 36 9.17 12.79 -10.54
CA ILE A 36 9.33 13.19 -9.13
C ILE A 36 10.48 12.41 -8.51
N ASP A 37 11.35 13.12 -7.80
CA ASP A 37 12.51 12.54 -7.13
C ASP A 37 12.12 11.50 -6.06
N ARG A 38 12.94 10.45 -5.95
CA ARG A 38 12.69 9.30 -5.08
C ARG A 38 12.58 9.69 -3.61
N GLU A 39 13.35 10.67 -3.13
CA GLU A 39 13.24 11.18 -1.76
C GLU A 39 11.86 11.79 -1.50
N THR A 40 11.34 12.55 -2.47
CA THR A 40 10.02 13.19 -2.38
C THR A 40 8.90 12.15 -2.43
N VAL A 41 9.04 11.12 -3.28
CA VAL A 41 8.10 10.00 -3.33
C VAL A 41 8.07 9.24 -2.01
N MET A 42 9.23 8.92 -1.42
CA MET A 42 9.32 8.24 -0.12
C MET A 42 8.66 9.07 1.00
N LYS A 43 8.94 10.38 1.07
CA LYS A 43 8.31 11.28 2.06
C LYS A 43 6.80 11.36 1.92
N THR A 44 6.28 11.33 0.69
CA THR A 44 4.85 11.48 0.40
C THR A 44 4.07 10.19 0.61
N THR A 45 4.65 9.05 0.23
CA THR A 45 3.99 7.73 0.27
C THR A 45 4.28 6.97 1.56
N GLY A 46 5.30 7.38 2.32
CA GLY A 46 5.78 6.68 3.51
C GLY A 46 6.51 5.38 3.21
N LEU A 47 6.75 5.08 1.92
CA LEU A 47 7.47 3.88 1.51
C LEU A 47 8.96 4.02 1.77
N SER A 48 9.55 2.91 2.19
CA SER A 48 11.00 2.76 2.32
C SER A 48 11.66 2.60 0.96
N GLN A 49 12.99 2.75 0.92
CA GLN A 49 13.74 2.61 -0.33
C GLN A 49 13.54 1.22 -0.93
N SER A 50 13.59 0.17 -0.11
CA SER A 50 13.40 -1.22 -0.54
C SER A 50 11.98 -1.54 -1.02
N GLU A 51 10.98 -0.78 -0.59
CA GLU A 51 9.60 -0.91 -1.13
C GLU A 51 9.44 -0.24 -2.50
N LEU A 52 10.38 0.63 -2.89
CA LEU A 52 10.42 1.28 -4.19
C LEU A 52 11.41 0.65 -5.18
N GLU A 53 12.11 -0.43 -4.77
CA GLU A 53 13.02 -1.20 -5.63
C GLU A 53 12.28 -2.19 -6.53
#